data_AF-A0A842HCC3-F1
#
_entry.id   AF-A0A842HCC3-F1
#
_cell.length_a   1.000
_cell.length_b   1.000
_cell.length_c   1.000
_cell.angle_alpha   90.00
_cell.angle_beta   90.00
_cell.angle_gamma   90.00
#
_symmetry.space_group_name_H-M   'P 1'
#
loop_
_entity.id
_entity.type
_entity.pdbx_description
1 polymer ?
#
loop_
_entity_poly.entity_id
_entity_poly.type
_entity_poly.pdbx_seq_one_letter_code
_entity_poly.pdbx_strand_id
1 'polypeptide(L)'
;MKTASLIPHDRARTSRRARFNPIRHLTPDTLTRMLDAFHAGELRQAALAWEAIEQRDDLVKAVATKRKKAVGRFGWQIETFDQSEEAARHAAALEFFYRQLTAAHACDLNESGGFSLLVRQMMDAVGKRYAVHEIVWQPIRVQDNAQTPGLPSTLLTAQFRFVPLWFMENRTGQLRFLESDTATEGRPLEREGWLVTTGDGLMEATAIAYLFKHLPLRDWLVYCERNGMPGVRGVTDAAPNTPEWEAAREAVRDFGAEFHALMSRGTQIEAIDLRGSGELPYPALVDRMDKAIATLWRGSSMGTVADSGAGISLQGKETALIEREDAEHIAGTLHTQIDRTVLRYLFNTNQPRARIVIRHKESGLSAEELDTAREIIGTAIPKVINQFVRRLLGKDKPSSPN
;
A
#
# COMPACT_ATOMS: atom_id res chain seq x y z
N MET A 1 -7.43 -10.75 28.81
CA MET A 1 -7.34 -10.04 27.51
C MET A 1 -7.63 -8.58 27.72
N LYS A 2 -6.98 -7.71 26.95
CA LYS A 2 -7.18 -6.27 26.97
C LYS A 2 -8.55 -5.89 26.38
N THR A 3 -9.41 -5.25 27.18
CA THR A 3 -10.79 -4.87 26.78
C THR A 3 -11.00 -3.36 26.67
N ALA A 4 -9.95 -2.55 26.90
CA ALA A 4 -9.98 -1.10 26.80
C ALA A 4 -8.81 -0.58 25.95
N SER A 5 -9.07 0.53 25.23
CA SER A 5 -8.06 1.25 24.44
C SER A 5 -7.07 1.97 25.35
N LEU A 6 -5.79 1.85 25.05
CA LEU A 6 -4.71 2.62 25.68
C LEU A 6 -4.46 3.95 24.98
N ILE A 7 -5.07 4.19 23.82
CA ILE A 7 -4.95 5.45 23.07
C ILE A 7 -6.11 6.38 23.47
N PRO A 8 -5.85 7.49 24.17
CA PRO A 8 -6.88 8.47 24.51
C PRO A 8 -7.37 9.21 23.27
N HIS A 9 -8.64 9.60 23.26
CA HIS A 9 -9.22 10.41 22.17
C HIS A 9 -8.47 11.73 21.93
N ASP A 10 -7.99 12.38 23.01
CA ASP A 10 -7.25 13.64 22.92
C ASP A 10 -5.87 13.53 22.27
N ARG A 11 -5.30 12.32 22.20
CA ARG A 11 -4.01 12.10 21.54
C ARG A 11 -4.10 12.38 20.05
N ALA A 12 -5.21 11.98 19.42
CA ALA A 12 -5.47 12.28 18.01
C ALA A 12 -5.52 13.80 17.76
N ARG A 13 -6.19 14.55 18.64
CA ARG A 13 -6.28 16.02 18.57
C ARG A 13 -4.90 16.67 18.67
N THR A 14 -4.12 16.25 19.65
CA THR A 14 -2.78 16.81 19.92
C THR A 14 -1.83 16.53 18.75
N SER A 15 -1.80 15.28 18.28
CA SER A 15 -0.98 14.88 17.14
C SER A 15 -1.37 15.63 15.87
N ARG A 16 -2.67 15.78 15.56
CA ARG A 16 -3.14 16.54 14.38
C ARG A 16 -2.76 18.02 14.43
N ARG A 17 -2.83 18.67 15.60
CA ARG A 17 -2.45 20.09 15.75
C ARG A 17 -0.95 20.33 15.62
N ALA A 18 -0.14 19.38 16.07
CA ALA A 18 1.32 19.48 16.01
C ALA A 18 1.91 19.08 14.64
N ARG A 19 1.09 18.59 13.70
CA ARG A 19 1.56 18.19 12.36
C ARG A 19 1.96 19.43 11.55
N PHE A 20 3.25 19.53 11.29
CA PHE A 20 3.79 20.32 10.19
C PHE A 20 3.85 19.44 8.93
N ASN A 21 3.93 20.07 7.74
CA ASN A 21 4.16 19.34 6.49
C ASN A 21 5.61 18.81 6.46
N PRO A 22 5.85 17.49 6.60
CA PRO A 22 7.19 16.94 6.76
C PRO A 22 8.02 17.00 5.47
N ILE A 23 7.36 17.17 4.32
CA ILE A 23 8.01 17.21 3.01
C ILE A 23 8.17 18.63 2.43
N ARG A 24 7.82 19.68 3.19
CA ARG A 24 7.91 21.08 2.70
C ARG A 24 9.33 21.48 2.30
N HIS A 25 10.33 20.95 2.99
CA HIS A 25 11.76 21.24 2.78
C HIS A 25 12.56 19.94 2.65
N LEU A 26 11.99 18.93 1.97
CA LEU A 26 12.69 17.66 1.76
C LEU A 26 13.88 17.88 0.81
N THR A 27 15.08 17.69 1.32
CA THR A 27 16.38 17.67 0.63
C THR A 27 17.06 16.31 0.80
N PRO A 28 18.10 15.98 0.00
CA PRO A 28 18.89 14.77 0.20
C PRO A 28 19.37 14.59 1.64
N ASP A 29 19.98 15.63 2.23
CA ASP A 29 20.48 15.59 3.61
C ASP A 29 19.37 15.36 4.65
N THR A 30 18.19 15.94 4.46
CA THR A 30 17.06 15.70 5.38
C THR A 30 16.53 14.29 5.24
N LEU A 31 16.44 13.75 4.02
CA LEU A 31 15.97 12.39 3.78
C LEU A 31 16.95 11.37 4.36
N THR A 32 18.26 11.52 4.10
CA THR A 32 19.30 10.65 4.67
C THR A 32 19.19 10.60 6.20
N ARG A 33 19.08 11.75 6.87
CA ARG A 33 18.89 11.78 8.34
C ARG A 33 17.61 11.06 8.80
N MET A 34 16.51 11.17 8.04
CA MET A 34 15.27 10.45 8.35
C MET A 34 15.43 8.94 8.22
N LEU A 35 16.17 8.48 7.21
CA LEU A 35 16.45 7.06 6.98
C LEU A 35 17.41 6.48 8.04
N ASP A 36 18.49 7.20 8.35
CA ASP A 36 19.44 6.80 9.40
C ASP A 36 18.73 6.69 10.76
N ALA A 37 17.86 7.66 11.09
CA ALA A 37 17.03 7.63 12.29
C ALA A 37 16.09 6.42 12.29
N PHE A 38 15.46 6.11 11.15
CA PHE A 38 14.59 4.94 11.03
C PHE A 38 15.37 3.63 11.28
N HIS A 39 16.57 3.48 10.71
CA HIS A 39 17.44 2.31 10.96
C HIS A 39 17.94 2.23 12.40
N ALA A 40 18.11 3.37 13.08
CA ALA A 40 18.40 3.44 14.52
C ALA A 40 17.16 3.17 15.41
N GLY A 41 15.99 2.89 14.83
CA GLY A 41 14.75 2.60 15.55
C GLY A 41 13.90 3.83 15.89
N GLU A 42 14.25 5.02 15.42
CA GLU A 42 13.44 6.24 15.54
C GLU A 42 12.50 6.39 14.33
N LEU A 43 11.30 5.82 14.43
CA LEU A 43 10.42 5.66 13.28
C LEU A 43 9.68 6.93 12.86
N ARG A 44 9.58 7.92 13.76
CA ARG A 44 8.67 9.07 13.63
C ARG A 44 8.88 9.89 12.37
N GLN A 45 10.11 10.30 12.08
CA GLN A 45 10.39 11.26 11.00
C GLN A 45 10.13 10.63 9.63
N ALA A 46 10.66 9.43 9.39
CA ALA A 46 10.41 8.67 8.18
C ALA A 46 8.92 8.33 8.02
N ALA A 47 8.24 7.87 9.09
CA ALA A 47 6.81 7.54 9.02
C ALA A 47 5.93 8.74 8.61
N LEU A 48 6.21 9.94 9.15
CA LEU A 48 5.50 11.17 8.78
C LEU A 48 5.80 11.57 7.33
N ALA A 49 7.08 11.54 6.92
CA ALA A 49 7.46 11.84 5.54
C ALA A 49 6.81 10.88 4.54
N TRP A 50 6.86 9.57 4.82
CA TRP A 50 6.28 8.54 3.97
C TRP A 50 4.76 8.65 3.87
N GLU A 51 4.05 8.93 4.97
CA GLU A 51 2.62 9.20 4.91
C GLU A 51 2.31 10.41 4.02
N ALA A 52 3.09 11.50 4.12
CA ALA A 52 2.90 12.68 3.30
C ALA A 52 3.19 12.44 1.81
N ILE A 53 4.25 11.68 1.49
CA ILE A 53 4.59 11.28 0.11
C ILE A 53 3.46 10.43 -0.46
N GLU A 54 3.04 9.37 0.26
CA GLU A 54 1.98 8.47 -0.21
C GLU A 54 0.64 9.19 -0.43
N GLN A 55 0.36 10.26 0.32
CA GLN A 55 -0.87 11.03 0.17
C GLN A 55 -0.84 12.04 -0.98
N ARG A 56 0.34 12.55 -1.35
CA ARG A 56 0.47 13.75 -2.20
C ARG A 56 1.12 13.49 -3.55
N ASP A 57 2.03 12.53 -3.66
CA ASP A 57 2.57 12.12 -4.95
C ASP A 57 1.51 11.28 -5.67
N ASP A 58 1.18 11.69 -6.89
CA ASP A 58 0.13 11.12 -7.72
C ASP A 58 0.38 9.65 -8.05
N LEU A 59 1.62 9.32 -8.44
CA LEU A 59 2.00 7.96 -8.79
C LEU A 59 2.08 7.06 -7.56
N VAL A 60 2.77 7.48 -6.50
CA VAL A 60 2.87 6.71 -5.25
C VAL A 60 1.48 6.43 -4.70
N LYS A 61 0.60 7.45 -4.68
CA LYS A 61 -0.78 7.28 -4.25
C LYS A 61 -1.49 6.21 -5.08
N ALA A 62 -1.35 6.25 -6.40
CA ALA A 62 -2.00 5.31 -7.29
C ALA A 62 -1.52 3.87 -7.09
N VAL A 63 -0.21 3.62 -7.07
CA VAL A 63 0.35 2.26 -7.00
C VAL A 63 0.19 1.64 -5.62
N ALA A 64 0.45 2.40 -4.54
CA ALA A 64 0.27 1.92 -3.18
C ALA A 64 -1.20 1.61 -2.88
N THR A 65 -2.12 2.49 -3.29
CA THR A 65 -3.56 2.27 -3.10
C THR A 65 -4.04 1.02 -3.84
N LYS A 66 -3.55 0.77 -5.06
CA LYS A 66 -3.93 -0.43 -5.84
C LYS A 66 -3.48 -1.71 -5.14
N ARG A 67 -2.19 -1.82 -4.75
CA ARG A 67 -1.66 -3.03 -4.06
C ARG A 67 -2.37 -3.27 -2.73
N LYS A 68 -2.48 -2.25 -1.87
CA LYS A 68 -3.17 -2.36 -0.57
C LYS A 68 -4.65 -2.76 -0.70
N LYS A 69 -5.36 -2.28 -1.72
CA LYS A 69 -6.78 -2.62 -1.95
C LYS A 69 -6.99 -3.98 -2.62
N ALA A 70 -6.02 -4.51 -3.36
CA ALA A 70 -6.16 -5.78 -4.06
C ALA A 70 -6.42 -6.93 -3.07
N VAL A 71 -5.54 -7.08 -2.07
CA VAL A 71 -5.64 -8.13 -1.04
C VAL A 71 -6.92 -8.01 -0.23
N GLY A 72 -7.32 -6.79 0.15
CA GLY A 72 -8.56 -6.55 0.91
C GLY A 72 -9.84 -6.92 0.16
N ARG A 73 -9.80 -7.14 -1.16
CA ARG A 73 -10.98 -7.47 -1.99
C ARG A 73 -11.15 -8.96 -2.26
N PHE A 74 -10.12 -9.78 -2.06
CA PHE A 74 -10.22 -11.20 -2.44
C PHE A 74 -11.19 -12.01 -1.58
N GLY A 75 -11.57 -11.49 -0.41
CA GLY A 75 -12.36 -12.23 0.56
C GLY A 75 -11.52 -13.28 1.28
N TRP A 76 -12.16 -14.05 2.15
CA TRP A 76 -11.48 -15.00 3.02
C TRP A 76 -12.33 -16.24 3.26
N GLN A 77 -11.70 -17.28 3.79
CA GLN A 77 -12.37 -18.49 4.27
C GLN A 77 -11.56 -19.11 5.40
N ILE A 78 -12.19 -19.98 6.18
CA ILE A 78 -11.50 -20.79 7.18
C ILE A 78 -11.18 -22.16 6.59
N GLU A 79 -9.91 -22.54 6.69
CA GLU A 79 -9.42 -23.86 6.30
C GLU A 79 -9.18 -24.69 7.57
N THR A 80 -9.64 -25.94 7.57
CA THR A 80 -9.35 -26.91 8.64
C THR A 80 -8.15 -27.78 8.27
N PHE A 81 -7.36 -28.19 9.25
CA PHE A 81 -6.20 -29.08 9.03
C PHE A 81 -6.60 -30.57 9.02
N ASP A 82 -7.77 -30.90 9.55
CA ASP A 82 -8.33 -32.25 9.58
C ASP A 82 -9.87 -32.21 9.54
N GLN A 83 -10.50 -33.39 9.57
CA GLN A 83 -11.96 -33.58 9.54
C GLN A 83 -12.56 -33.90 10.92
N SER A 84 -11.85 -33.56 12.00
CA SER A 84 -12.35 -33.78 13.37
C SER A 84 -13.45 -32.78 13.74
N GLU A 85 -14.29 -33.17 14.71
CA GLU A 85 -15.28 -32.26 15.29
C GLU A 85 -14.60 -31.04 15.94
N GLU A 86 -13.41 -31.21 16.52
CA GLU A 86 -12.62 -30.11 17.09
C GLU A 86 -12.23 -29.08 16.02
N ALA A 87 -11.79 -29.54 14.85
CA ALA A 87 -11.49 -28.65 13.72
C ALA A 87 -12.72 -27.89 13.22
N ALA A 88 -13.88 -28.54 13.16
CA ALA A 88 -15.15 -27.88 12.81
C ALA A 88 -15.53 -26.79 13.83
N ARG A 89 -15.34 -27.05 15.13
CA ARG A 89 -15.58 -26.06 16.20
C ARG A 89 -14.62 -24.89 16.14
N HIS A 90 -13.33 -25.14 15.90
CA HIS A 90 -12.34 -24.09 15.67
C HIS A 90 -12.71 -23.24 14.45
N ALA A 91 -13.13 -23.87 13.36
CA ALA A 91 -13.53 -23.16 12.15
C ALA A 91 -14.74 -22.25 12.38
N ALA A 92 -15.79 -22.75 13.05
CA ALA A 92 -16.97 -21.96 13.39
C ALA A 92 -16.65 -20.75 14.28
N ALA A 93 -15.74 -20.92 15.26
CA ALA A 93 -15.32 -19.83 16.14
C ALA A 93 -14.52 -18.74 15.39
N LEU A 94 -13.58 -19.14 14.52
CA LEU A 94 -12.84 -18.18 13.69
C LEU A 94 -13.73 -17.49 12.68
N GLU A 95 -14.66 -18.23 12.04
CA GLU A 95 -15.64 -17.66 11.11
C GLU A 95 -16.48 -16.57 11.80
N PHE A 96 -16.95 -16.84 13.02
CA PHE A 96 -17.65 -15.83 13.82
C PHE A 96 -16.74 -14.62 14.11
N PHE A 97 -15.52 -14.86 14.59
CA PHE A 97 -14.57 -13.79 14.93
C PHE A 97 -14.33 -12.87 13.73
N TYR A 98 -13.99 -13.41 12.55
CA TYR A 98 -13.67 -12.63 11.37
C TYR A 98 -14.87 -11.93 10.73
N ARG A 99 -16.08 -12.47 10.92
CA ARG A 99 -17.32 -11.78 10.52
C ARG A 99 -17.68 -10.61 11.42
N GLN A 100 -17.41 -10.73 12.72
CA GLN A 100 -17.84 -9.75 13.73
C GLN A 100 -16.75 -8.74 14.10
N LEU A 101 -15.50 -8.92 13.65
CA LEU A 101 -14.45 -7.97 13.97
C LEU A 101 -14.72 -6.61 13.34
N THR A 102 -14.22 -5.57 14.00
CA THR A 102 -14.22 -4.22 13.47
C THR A 102 -12.79 -3.70 13.36
N ALA A 103 -12.55 -2.83 12.39
CA ALA A 103 -11.29 -2.12 12.20
C ALA A 103 -11.57 -0.62 12.16
N ALA A 104 -10.69 0.18 12.73
CA ALA A 104 -10.78 1.63 12.70
C ALA A 104 -9.39 2.27 12.73
N HIS A 105 -9.25 3.52 12.28
CA HIS A 105 -8.01 4.28 12.44
C HIS A 105 -7.98 4.96 13.82
N ALA A 106 -6.89 4.79 14.59
CA ALA A 106 -6.81 5.28 15.97
C ALA A 106 -6.90 6.81 16.09
N CYS A 107 -6.50 7.54 15.04
CA CYS A 107 -6.56 9.00 14.97
C CYS A 107 -7.58 9.56 13.96
N ASP A 108 -8.34 8.70 13.28
CA ASP A 108 -9.41 9.12 12.35
C ASP A 108 -10.58 8.15 12.46
N LEU A 109 -11.50 8.45 13.37
CA LEU A 109 -12.60 7.55 13.70
C LEU A 109 -13.61 7.42 12.55
N ASN A 110 -13.53 8.26 11.52
CA ASN A 110 -14.36 8.13 10.32
C ASN A 110 -13.87 6.99 9.41
N GLU A 111 -12.58 6.62 9.49
CA GLU A 111 -12.08 5.41 8.85
C GLU A 111 -12.41 4.20 9.73
N SER A 112 -13.55 3.58 9.46
CA SER A 112 -14.03 2.38 10.15
C SER A 112 -14.60 1.35 9.16
N GLY A 113 -14.59 0.08 9.55
CA GLY A 113 -15.00 -1.04 8.70
C GLY A 113 -14.78 -2.40 9.37
N GLY A 114 -14.76 -3.47 8.58
CA GLY A 114 -14.51 -4.84 9.04
C GLY A 114 -13.20 -5.42 8.49
N PHE A 115 -13.19 -6.73 8.20
CA PHE A 115 -12.02 -7.47 7.73
C PHE A 115 -11.28 -6.83 6.55
N SER A 116 -11.99 -6.37 5.53
CA SER A 116 -11.36 -5.76 4.34
C SER A 116 -10.55 -4.50 4.69
N LEU A 117 -11.04 -3.70 5.66
CA LEU A 117 -10.31 -2.53 6.15
C LEU A 117 -9.08 -2.96 6.98
N LEU A 118 -9.23 -3.95 7.86
CA LEU A 118 -8.11 -4.51 8.62
C LEU A 118 -6.96 -4.93 7.69
N VAL A 119 -7.27 -5.74 6.67
CA VAL A 119 -6.28 -6.18 5.68
C VAL A 119 -5.64 -4.99 4.98
N ARG A 120 -6.43 -4.02 4.48
CA ARG A 120 -5.89 -2.81 3.83
C ARG A 120 -4.95 -2.02 4.73
N GLN A 121 -5.23 -1.95 6.03
CA GLN A 121 -4.37 -1.28 7.01
C GLN A 121 -3.12 -2.11 7.33
N MET A 122 -3.22 -3.44 7.43
CA MET A 122 -2.05 -4.31 7.61
C MET A 122 -1.09 -4.22 6.41
N MET A 123 -1.63 -4.07 5.20
CA MET A 123 -0.86 -3.85 3.98
C MET A 123 -0.06 -2.53 3.98
N ASP A 124 -0.25 -1.64 4.96
CA ASP A 124 0.63 -0.48 5.15
C ASP A 124 2.09 -0.90 5.42
N ALA A 125 2.29 -2.10 5.97
CA ALA A 125 3.61 -2.66 6.27
C ALA A 125 4.48 -2.90 5.02
N VAL A 126 3.86 -3.16 3.85
CA VAL A 126 4.58 -3.29 2.58
C VAL A 126 5.35 -1.99 2.28
N GLY A 127 4.69 -0.86 2.47
CA GLY A 127 5.32 0.44 2.29
C GLY A 127 6.25 0.80 3.44
N LYS A 128 5.73 0.80 4.67
CA LYS A 128 6.40 1.44 5.83
C LYS A 128 7.14 0.47 6.74
N ARG A 129 7.40 -0.76 6.28
CA ARG A 129 8.02 -1.89 7.00
C ARG A 129 7.16 -2.48 8.12
N TYR A 130 6.36 -1.66 8.80
CA TYR A 130 5.49 -2.08 9.89
C TYR A 130 4.06 -1.54 9.70
N ALA A 131 3.07 -2.30 10.13
CA ALA A 131 1.71 -1.83 10.39
C ALA A 131 1.29 -2.36 11.75
N VAL A 132 0.78 -1.47 12.61
CA VAL A 132 0.49 -1.81 14.00
C VAL A 132 -0.95 -1.51 14.32
N HIS A 133 -1.63 -2.47 14.93
CA HIS A 133 -2.98 -2.29 15.44
C HIS A 133 -3.01 -2.58 16.94
N GLU A 134 -3.62 -1.68 17.69
CA GLU A 134 -4.06 -1.99 19.04
C GLU A 134 -5.29 -2.90 18.95
N ILE A 135 -5.30 -3.99 19.73
CA ILE A 135 -6.42 -4.92 19.80
C ILE A 135 -7.22 -4.64 21.07
N VAL A 136 -8.51 -4.38 20.90
CA VAL A 136 -9.49 -4.27 21.99
C VAL A 136 -10.43 -5.46 21.89
N TRP A 137 -10.23 -6.45 22.74
CA TRP A 137 -11.00 -7.70 22.75
C TRP A 137 -12.40 -7.47 23.32
N GLN A 138 -13.39 -8.15 22.73
CA GLN A 138 -14.80 -8.01 23.04
C GLN A 138 -15.41 -9.42 23.24
N PRO A 139 -15.32 -10.00 24.45
CA PRO A 139 -15.98 -11.26 24.74
C PRO A 139 -17.51 -11.07 24.80
N ILE A 140 -18.24 -11.97 24.17
CA ILE A 140 -19.70 -11.96 24.08
C ILE A 140 -20.24 -13.21 24.78
N ARG A 141 -21.07 -13.05 25.80
CA ARG A 141 -21.75 -14.18 26.44
C ARG A 141 -22.98 -14.55 25.64
N VAL A 142 -23.07 -15.81 25.21
CA VAL A 142 -24.26 -16.32 24.52
C VAL A 142 -25.29 -16.68 25.59
N GLN A 143 -26.49 -16.11 25.51
CA GLN A 143 -27.60 -16.49 26.40
C GLN A 143 -28.08 -17.90 26.05
N ASP A 144 -28.49 -18.67 27.06
CA ASP A 144 -28.81 -20.10 26.95
C ASP A 144 -29.86 -20.44 25.87
N ASN A 145 -30.75 -19.51 25.53
CA ASN A 145 -31.84 -19.74 24.57
C ASN A 145 -31.45 -19.54 23.09
N ALA A 146 -30.21 -19.11 22.81
CA ALA A 146 -29.69 -18.88 21.45
C ALA A 146 -28.45 -19.74 21.13
N GLN A 147 -28.28 -20.86 21.83
CA GLN A 147 -27.18 -21.79 21.58
C GLN A 147 -27.30 -22.35 20.16
N THR A 148 -26.47 -21.85 19.26
CA THR A 148 -26.23 -22.52 17.97
C THR A 148 -25.43 -23.79 18.27
N PRO A 149 -25.90 -24.97 17.85
CA PRO A 149 -25.21 -26.23 18.12
C PRO A 149 -23.72 -26.15 17.71
N GLY A 150 -22.81 -26.47 18.63
CA GLY A 150 -21.37 -26.54 18.37
C GLY A 150 -20.53 -25.30 18.74
N LEU A 151 -21.15 -24.16 19.05
CA LEU A 151 -20.43 -22.96 19.50
C LEU A 151 -20.25 -22.91 21.04
N PRO A 152 -19.10 -22.41 21.55
CA PRO A 152 -18.87 -22.25 22.99
C PRO A 152 -19.82 -21.24 23.63
N SER A 153 -20.03 -21.36 24.95
CA SER A 153 -20.90 -20.47 25.75
C SER A 153 -20.45 -19.00 25.76
N THR A 154 -19.18 -18.76 25.41
CA THR A 154 -18.60 -17.45 25.18
C THR A 154 -18.09 -17.38 23.76
N LEU A 155 -18.45 -16.33 23.03
CA LEU A 155 -17.86 -15.99 21.73
C LEU A 155 -16.86 -14.85 21.91
N LEU A 156 -15.98 -14.67 20.94
CA LEU A 156 -14.97 -13.63 20.97
C LEU A 156 -14.98 -12.87 19.65
N THR A 157 -14.88 -11.55 19.74
CA THR A 157 -14.53 -10.65 18.62
C THR A 157 -13.55 -9.60 19.13
N ALA A 158 -13.08 -8.70 18.25
CA ALA A 158 -12.21 -7.60 18.62
C ALA A 158 -12.41 -6.38 17.73
N GLN A 159 -12.09 -5.21 18.29
CA GLN A 159 -11.83 -4.00 17.53
C GLN A 159 -10.32 -3.84 17.33
N PHE A 160 -9.91 -3.73 16.07
CA PHE A 160 -8.54 -3.42 15.67
C PHE A 160 -8.41 -1.92 15.39
N ARG A 161 -7.52 -1.25 16.11
CA ARG A 161 -7.30 0.20 15.99
C ARG A 161 -5.95 0.42 15.34
N PHE A 162 -5.93 0.80 14.06
CA PHE A 162 -4.70 1.05 13.32
C PHE A 162 -3.97 2.27 13.90
N VAL A 163 -2.77 2.03 14.41
CA VAL A 163 -1.98 3.01 15.15
C VAL A 163 -0.86 3.50 14.25
N PRO A 164 -0.71 4.81 14.08
CA PRO A 164 0.36 5.33 13.26
C PRO A 164 1.75 5.00 13.77
N LEU A 165 2.69 4.75 12.84
CA LEU A 165 4.07 4.38 13.19
C LEU A 165 4.85 5.46 13.94
N TRP A 166 4.49 6.75 13.81
CA TRP A 166 5.12 7.81 14.61
C TRP A 166 4.71 7.79 16.10
N PHE A 167 3.84 6.86 16.50
CA PHE A 167 3.59 6.52 17.91
C PHE A 167 4.43 5.32 18.38
N MET A 168 5.35 4.83 17.54
CA MET A 168 6.20 3.68 17.81
C MET A 168 7.68 4.04 17.74
N GLU A 169 8.50 3.28 18.48
CA GLU A 169 9.95 3.22 18.33
C GLU A 169 10.41 1.75 18.33
N ASN A 170 11.62 1.50 17.82
CA ASN A 170 12.23 0.17 17.69
C ASN A 170 13.72 0.17 18.08
N ARG A 171 14.15 1.04 19.00
CA ARG A 171 15.58 1.21 19.34
C ARG A 171 16.23 -0.04 19.93
N THR A 172 15.40 -0.92 20.50
CA THR A 172 15.83 -2.18 21.15
C THR A 172 15.69 -3.40 20.24
N GLY A 173 15.27 -3.21 18.97
CA GLY A 173 14.92 -4.31 18.07
C GLY A 173 13.53 -4.92 18.31
N GLN A 174 12.79 -4.40 19.29
CA GLN A 174 11.37 -4.68 19.49
C GLN A 174 10.57 -3.38 19.41
N LEU A 175 9.41 -3.43 18.74
CA LEU A 175 8.49 -2.30 18.68
C LEU A 175 7.95 -1.97 20.07
N ARG A 176 7.87 -0.67 20.35
CA ARG A 176 7.43 -0.12 21.63
C ARG A 176 6.54 1.09 21.37
N PHE A 177 5.48 1.21 22.16
CA PHE A 177 4.49 2.29 22.05
C PHE A 177 4.94 3.51 22.85
N LEU A 178 5.13 4.64 22.17
CA LEU A 178 5.37 5.94 22.80
C LEU A 178 4.06 6.43 23.43
N GLU A 179 4.03 6.85 24.69
CA GLU A 179 2.79 7.29 25.35
C GLU A 179 2.45 8.77 25.07
N SER A 180 3.46 9.57 24.76
CA SER A 180 3.34 10.97 24.35
C SER A 180 4.16 11.25 23.07
N ASP A 181 3.89 12.38 22.42
CA ASP A 181 4.64 12.80 21.22
C ASP A 181 6.07 13.28 21.52
N THR A 182 6.38 13.54 22.80
CA THR A 182 7.71 13.96 23.27
C THR A 182 8.51 12.82 23.90
N ALA A 183 7.90 11.63 24.06
CA ALA A 183 8.57 10.47 24.63
C ALA A 183 9.65 9.96 23.66
N THR A 184 10.82 9.63 24.21
CA THR A 184 11.94 9.02 23.48
C THR A 184 11.99 7.51 23.64
N GLU A 185 11.44 6.99 24.73
CA GLU A 185 11.33 5.56 25.02
C GLU A 185 9.86 5.16 25.10
N GLY A 186 9.51 4.09 24.39
CA GLY A 186 8.17 3.52 24.43
C GLY A 186 8.05 2.46 25.52
N ARG A 187 6.82 2.06 25.83
CA ARG A 187 6.56 0.82 26.58
C ARG A 187 6.52 -0.38 25.62
N PRO A 188 6.95 -1.58 26.04
CA PRO A 188 6.80 -2.79 25.24
C PRO A 188 5.34 -3.02 24.82
N LEU A 189 5.13 -3.56 23.61
CA LEU A 189 3.81 -3.99 23.19
C LEU A 189 3.40 -5.23 23.98
N GLU A 190 2.30 -5.12 24.73
CA GLU A 190 1.72 -6.24 25.47
C GLU A 190 1.39 -7.41 24.54
N ARG A 191 1.76 -8.62 24.95
CA ARG A 191 1.40 -9.85 24.22
C ARG A 191 -0.12 -9.91 24.07
N GLU A 192 -0.58 -10.21 22.85
CA GLU A 192 -2.02 -10.32 22.49
C GLU A 192 -2.83 -9.01 22.62
N GLY A 193 -2.22 -7.90 23.06
CA GLY A 193 -2.85 -6.57 23.04
C GLY A 193 -2.61 -5.79 21.75
N TRP A 194 -1.78 -6.33 20.86
CA TRP A 194 -1.29 -5.69 19.64
C TRP A 194 -1.16 -6.70 18.50
N LEU A 195 -1.49 -6.26 17.30
CA LEU A 195 -1.21 -6.95 16.05
C LEU A 195 -0.10 -6.17 15.34
N VAL A 196 0.99 -6.84 15.01
CA VAL A 196 2.10 -6.25 14.27
C VAL A 196 2.29 -7.01 12.96
N THR A 197 2.10 -6.32 11.85
CA THR A 197 2.45 -6.82 10.52
C THR A 197 3.80 -6.23 10.13
N THR A 198 4.71 -7.08 9.65
CA THR A 198 5.98 -6.65 9.04
C THR A 198 5.84 -6.71 7.52
N GLY A 199 6.67 -6.01 6.75
CA GLY A 199 6.64 -6.05 5.28
C GLY A 199 7.93 -5.56 4.67
N ASP A 200 7.93 -5.32 3.36
CA ASP A 200 9.16 -5.06 2.59
C ASP A 200 9.83 -3.72 2.92
N GLY A 201 9.06 -2.71 3.32
CA GLY A 201 9.62 -1.37 3.59
C GLY A 201 9.93 -0.57 2.33
N LEU A 202 9.09 -0.68 1.29
CA LEU A 202 9.31 -0.05 -0.03
C LEU A 202 9.41 1.49 0.01
N MET A 203 8.92 2.13 1.06
CA MET A 203 8.90 3.59 1.16
C MET A 203 10.30 4.20 1.30
N GLU A 204 11.30 3.45 1.76
CA GLU A 204 12.69 3.93 1.78
C GLU A 204 13.18 4.24 0.36
N ALA A 205 13.14 3.25 -0.53
CA ALA A 205 13.49 3.41 -1.94
C ALA A 205 12.52 4.37 -2.66
N THR A 206 11.22 4.31 -2.35
CA THR A 206 10.21 5.20 -2.94
C THR A 206 10.46 6.66 -2.56
N ALA A 207 10.87 6.97 -1.34
CA ALA A 207 11.14 8.34 -0.91
C ALA A 207 12.38 8.92 -1.61
N ILE A 208 13.39 8.10 -1.87
CA ILE A 208 14.56 8.48 -2.68
C ILE A 208 14.13 8.79 -4.12
N ALA A 209 13.34 7.90 -4.75
CA ALA A 209 12.83 8.11 -6.10
C ALA A 209 11.91 9.35 -6.18
N TYR A 210 11.05 9.56 -5.18
CA TYR A 210 10.22 10.74 -5.05
C TYR A 210 11.06 12.03 -5.01
N LEU A 211 12.14 12.04 -4.23
CA LEU A 211 13.03 13.21 -4.15
C LEU A 211 13.67 13.51 -5.51
N PHE A 212 14.18 12.49 -6.20
CA PHE A 212 14.77 12.62 -7.53
C PHE A 212 13.75 12.93 -8.63
N LYS A 213 12.46 12.64 -8.43
CA LYS A 213 11.35 13.07 -9.30
C LYS A 213 10.98 14.54 -9.04
N HIS A 214 10.85 14.91 -7.78
CA HIS A 214 10.25 16.17 -7.37
C HIS A 214 11.17 17.38 -7.57
N LEU A 215 12.49 17.21 -7.38
CA LEU A 215 13.48 18.27 -7.64
C LEU A 215 13.48 18.75 -9.10
N PRO A 216 13.68 17.88 -10.11
CA PRO A 216 13.65 18.30 -11.51
C PRO A 216 12.26 18.75 -11.96
N LEU A 217 11.17 18.20 -11.38
CA LEU A 217 9.83 18.68 -11.70
C LEU A 217 9.63 20.14 -11.27
N ARG A 218 10.13 20.52 -10.08
CA ARG A 218 10.12 21.91 -9.62
C ARG A 218 10.94 22.81 -10.55
N ASP A 219 12.16 22.39 -10.91
CA ASP A 219 13.02 23.16 -11.79
C ASP A 219 12.42 23.30 -13.19
N TRP A 220 11.75 22.25 -13.68
CA TRP A 220 11.02 22.26 -14.94
C TRP A 220 9.83 23.24 -14.91
N LEU A 221 9.07 23.29 -13.81
CA LEU A 221 8.00 24.27 -13.65
C LEU A 221 8.54 25.72 -13.67
N VAL A 222 9.65 25.99 -12.97
CA VAL A 222 10.31 27.30 -13.00
C VAL A 222 10.84 27.63 -14.40
N TYR A 223 11.37 26.63 -15.11
CA TYR A 223 11.78 26.79 -16.49
C TYR A 223 10.58 27.15 -17.39
N CYS A 224 9.45 26.45 -17.25
CA CYS A 224 8.22 26.72 -17.99
C CYS A 224 7.65 28.10 -17.68
N GLU A 225 7.72 28.56 -16.42
CA GLU A 225 7.30 29.92 -16.04
C GLU A 225 8.16 30.98 -16.73
N ARG A 226 9.48 30.80 -16.72
CA ARG A 226 10.44 31.76 -17.31
C ARG A 226 10.50 31.77 -18.83
N ASN A 227 10.32 30.60 -19.45
CA ASN A 227 10.52 30.41 -20.90
C ASN A 227 9.22 30.13 -21.66
N GLY A 228 8.11 29.93 -20.96
CA GLY A 228 6.79 29.70 -21.55
C GLY A 228 6.11 30.97 -22.04
N MET A 229 6.63 32.15 -21.69
CA MET A 229 6.16 33.45 -22.15
C MET A 229 7.29 34.22 -22.85
N PRO A 230 7.09 34.72 -24.08
CA PRO A 230 8.09 35.57 -24.73
C PRO A 230 8.16 36.92 -24.02
N GLY A 231 9.35 37.33 -23.58
CA GLY A 231 9.59 38.69 -23.11
C GLY A 231 9.54 39.70 -24.26
N VAL A 232 8.95 40.87 -24.02
CA VAL A 232 8.86 41.94 -25.03
C VAL A 232 9.96 42.95 -24.79
N ARG A 233 10.83 43.12 -25.79
CA ARG A 233 11.90 44.11 -25.80
C ARG A 233 11.51 45.28 -26.72
N GLY A 234 11.30 46.44 -26.12
CA GLY A 234 11.15 47.70 -26.85
C GLY A 234 12.47 48.48 -26.88
N VAL A 235 12.81 49.03 -28.05
CA VAL A 235 13.96 49.94 -28.20
C VAL A 235 13.42 51.27 -28.71
N THR A 236 13.79 52.37 -28.03
CA THR A 236 13.36 53.72 -28.40
C THR A 236 14.53 54.70 -28.37
N ASP A 237 14.46 55.74 -29.20
CA ASP A 237 15.41 56.85 -29.22
C ASP A 237 14.98 57.99 -28.27
N ALA A 238 13.81 57.87 -27.64
CA ALA A 238 13.33 58.83 -26.66
C ALA A 238 14.25 58.88 -25.43
N ALA A 239 14.49 60.08 -24.90
CA ALA A 239 15.22 60.24 -23.66
C ALA A 239 14.34 59.75 -22.48
N PRO A 240 14.93 59.20 -21.39
CA PRO A 240 14.16 58.79 -20.22
C PRO A 240 13.27 59.93 -19.68
N ASN A 241 12.05 59.59 -19.27
CA ASN A 241 11.05 60.52 -18.72
C ASN A 241 10.46 61.55 -19.69
N THR A 242 10.62 61.40 -21.02
CA THR A 242 9.86 62.22 -21.98
C THR A 242 8.47 61.62 -22.28
N PRO A 243 7.51 62.40 -22.81
CA PRO A 243 6.20 61.89 -23.22
C PRO A 243 6.30 60.72 -24.22
N GLU A 244 7.29 60.76 -25.11
CA GLU A 244 7.55 59.72 -26.11
C GLU A 244 8.11 58.44 -25.48
N TRP A 245 8.93 58.56 -24.42
CA TRP A 245 9.41 57.43 -23.63
C TRP A 245 8.27 56.76 -22.88
N GLU A 246 7.37 57.55 -22.29
CA GLU A 246 6.22 57.05 -21.56
C GLU A 246 5.23 56.33 -22.48
N ALA A 247 4.95 56.87 -23.67
CA ALA A 247 4.14 56.20 -24.69
C ALA A 247 4.77 54.89 -25.17
N ALA A 248 6.09 54.84 -25.36
CA ALA A 248 6.79 53.62 -25.72
C ALA A 248 6.77 52.59 -24.57
N ARG A 249 6.88 53.04 -23.31
CA ARG A 249 6.76 52.20 -22.11
C ARG A 249 5.37 51.58 -22.01
N GLU A 250 4.34 52.37 -22.27
CA GLU A 250 2.95 51.92 -22.28
C GLU A 250 2.70 50.90 -23.40
N ALA A 251 3.18 51.18 -24.62
CA ALA A 251 3.05 50.26 -25.75
C ALA A 251 3.75 48.90 -25.52
N VAL A 252 4.91 48.90 -24.84
CA VAL A 252 5.58 47.65 -24.46
C VAL A 252 4.78 46.93 -23.38
N ARG A 253 4.24 47.63 -22.37
CA ARG A 253 3.45 47.08 -21.27
C ARG A 253 2.11 46.48 -21.73
N ASP A 254 1.46 47.10 -22.71
CA ASP A 254 0.17 46.67 -23.24
C ASP A 254 0.27 45.44 -24.17
N PHE A 255 1.49 45.05 -24.57
CA PHE A 255 1.73 43.88 -25.42
C PHE A 255 1.46 42.53 -24.72
N GLY A 256 1.16 42.54 -23.41
CA GLY A 256 0.57 41.40 -22.70
C GLY A 256 1.56 40.32 -22.24
N ALA A 257 2.87 40.60 -22.23
CA ALA A 257 3.85 39.72 -21.60
C ALA A 257 3.97 40.01 -20.09
N GLU A 258 4.37 39.04 -19.26
CA GLU A 258 4.68 39.34 -17.85
C GLU A 258 6.03 40.06 -17.68
N PHE A 259 6.89 40.02 -18.71
CA PHE A 259 8.21 40.63 -18.71
C PHE A 259 8.36 41.67 -19.82
N HIS A 260 8.68 42.91 -19.43
CA HIS A 260 8.83 44.07 -20.30
C HIS A 260 10.17 44.76 -20.05
N ALA A 261 10.90 45.09 -21.12
CA ALA A 261 12.10 45.90 -21.04
C ALA A 261 12.07 47.00 -22.10
N LEU A 262 12.22 48.27 -21.67
CA LEU A 262 12.40 49.42 -22.55
C LEU A 262 13.83 49.95 -22.40
N MET A 263 14.54 50.07 -23.53
CA MET A 263 15.95 50.46 -23.55
C MET A 263 16.20 51.59 -24.55
N SER A 264 17.11 52.50 -24.22
CA SER A 264 17.68 53.47 -25.18
C SER A 264 18.78 52.80 -26.00
N ARG A 265 18.98 53.19 -27.27
CA ARG A 265 20.03 52.59 -28.15
C ARG A 265 21.44 52.60 -27.53
N GLY A 266 21.75 53.54 -26.64
CA GLY A 266 23.06 53.65 -25.99
C GLY A 266 23.30 52.67 -24.82
N THR A 267 22.30 51.88 -24.42
CA THR A 267 22.43 50.93 -23.31
C THR A 267 21.96 49.56 -23.78
N GLN A 268 22.91 48.63 -23.94
CA GLN A 268 22.66 47.25 -24.32
C GLN A 268 23.05 46.36 -23.14
N ILE A 269 22.04 45.79 -22.47
CA ILE A 269 22.19 44.75 -21.45
C ILE A 269 21.72 43.47 -22.13
N GLU A 270 22.66 42.60 -22.48
CA GLU A 270 22.35 41.29 -23.05
C GLU A 270 22.29 40.24 -21.94
N ALA A 271 21.21 39.47 -21.91
CA ALA A 271 21.20 38.25 -21.14
C ALA A 271 22.24 37.31 -21.76
N ILE A 272 23.13 36.73 -20.94
CA ILE A 272 24.02 35.67 -21.39
C ILE A 272 23.14 34.52 -21.88
N ASP A 273 23.19 34.24 -23.17
CA ASP A 273 22.41 33.16 -23.79
C ASP A 273 22.98 31.81 -23.34
N LEU A 274 22.48 31.31 -22.21
CA LEU A 274 22.78 29.97 -21.69
C LEU A 274 21.87 28.91 -22.33
N ARG A 275 21.39 29.12 -23.56
CA ARG A 275 20.71 28.08 -24.34
C ARG A 275 21.67 26.91 -24.58
N GLY A 276 21.63 25.92 -23.69
CA GLY A 276 22.08 24.58 -24.03
C GLY A 276 21.24 24.08 -25.19
N SER A 277 21.85 23.87 -26.36
CA SER A 277 21.17 23.29 -27.50
C SER A 277 20.89 21.80 -27.22
N GLY A 278 19.65 21.44 -26.90
CA GLY A 278 19.25 20.06 -26.66
C GLY A 278 17.89 19.91 -26.00
N GLU A 279 17.41 18.66 -25.93
CA GLU A 279 16.25 18.30 -25.13
C GLU A 279 16.55 18.52 -23.64
N LEU A 280 15.59 19.08 -22.90
CA LEU A 280 15.76 19.30 -21.47
C LEU A 280 15.87 17.95 -20.73
N PRO A 281 16.77 17.81 -19.75
CA PRO A 281 16.94 16.54 -19.03
C PRO A 281 15.78 16.24 -18.06
N TYR A 282 14.93 17.23 -17.74
CA TYR A 282 13.91 17.09 -16.70
C TYR A 282 12.87 15.98 -16.99
N PRO A 283 12.24 15.91 -18.18
CA PRO A 283 11.20 14.91 -18.44
C PRO A 283 11.73 13.47 -18.38
N ALA A 284 12.93 13.22 -18.91
CA ALA A 284 13.55 11.89 -18.89
C ALA A 284 13.88 11.42 -17.46
N LEU A 285 14.29 12.34 -16.58
CA LEU A 285 14.55 12.01 -15.18
C LEU A 285 13.25 11.72 -14.41
N VAL A 286 12.20 12.53 -14.63
CA VAL A 286 10.88 12.31 -14.05
C VAL A 286 10.31 10.96 -14.48
N ASP A 287 10.33 10.65 -15.78
CA ASP A 287 9.84 9.38 -16.34
C ASP A 287 10.62 8.17 -15.80
N ARG A 288 11.95 8.26 -15.68
CA ARG A 288 12.77 7.20 -15.06
C ARG A 288 12.33 6.94 -13.62
N MET A 289 12.09 7.98 -12.83
CA MET A 289 11.68 7.84 -11.43
C MET A 289 10.25 7.32 -11.30
N ASP A 290 9.33 7.74 -12.17
CA ASP A 290 7.97 7.19 -12.22
C ASP A 290 8.01 5.69 -12.55
N LYS A 291 8.81 5.27 -13.54
CA LYS A 291 9.00 3.85 -13.85
C LYS A 291 9.60 3.07 -12.66
N ALA A 292 10.57 3.64 -11.96
CA ALA A 292 11.16 3.01 -10.77
C ALA A 292 10.13 2.82 -9.66
N ILE A 293 9.32 3.85 -9.35
CA ILE A 293 8.25 3.76 -8.35
C ILE A 293 7.21 2.71 -8.75
N ALA A 294 6.79 2.67 -10.01
CA ALA A 294 5.85 1.66 -10.49
C ALA A 294 6.40 0.24 -10.31
N THR A 295 7.66 0.01 -10.72
CA THR A 295 8.32 -1.29 -10.59
C THR A 295 8.46 -1.72 -9.13
N LEU A 296 8.87 -0.82 -8.22
CA LEU A 296 8.99 -1.12 -6.79
C LEU A 296 7.69 -1.68 -6.21
N TRP A 297 6.55 -1.08 -6.56
CA TRP A 297 5.27 -1.43 -5.97
C TRP A 297 4.54 -2.56 -6.70
N ARG A 298 4.74 -2.71 -8.01
CA ARG A 298 3.94 -3.58 -8.89
C ARG A 298 4.73 -4.69 -9.59
N GLY A 299 6.04 -4.72 -9.44
CA GLY A 299 6.93 -5.66 -10.12
C GLY A 299 7.29 -5.26 -11.55
N SER A 300 6.52 -4.37 -12.18
CA SER A 300 6.78 -3.88 -13.54
C SER A 300 6.36 -2.43 -13.74
N SER A 301 7.05 -1.75 -14.66
CA SER A 301 6.69 -0.39 -15.07
C SER A 301 5.66 -0.43 -16.20
N MET A 302 4.71 0.50 -16.20
CA MET A 302 3.65 0.60 -17.21
C MET A 302 4.19 0.81 -18.64
N GLY A 303 5.44 1.25 -18.79
CA GLY A 303 6.07 1.52 -20.08
C GLY A 303 7.09 0.48 -20.56
N THR A 304 7.51 -0.49 -19.75
CA THR A 304 8.58 -1.42 -20.15
C THR A 304 8.10 -2.57 -21.05
N VAL A 305 6.78 -2.77 -21.21
CA VAL A 305 6.26 -3.85 -22.07
C VAL A 305 4.91 -3.51 -22.74
N ALA A 306 4.73 -2.26 -23.18
CA ALA A 306 3.46 -1.81 -23.78
C ALA A 306 3.33 -2.08 -25.30
N ASP A 307 4.40 -2.50 -25.99
CA ASP A 307 4.38 -2.63 -27.46
C ASP A 307 4.08 -4.04 -27.99
N SER A 308 3.77 -5.01 -27.12
CA SER A 308 3.30 -6.33 -27.57
C SER A 308 2.29 -6.93 -26.58
N GLY A 309 1.24 -7.57 -27.07
CA GLY A 309 0.22 -8.23 -26.23
C GLY A 309 0.78 -9.25 -25.23
N ALA A 310 1.97 -9.80 -25.50
CA ALA A 310 2.72 -10.65 -24.58
C ALA A 310 3.15 -9.90 -23.30
N GLY A 311 3.53 -8.64 -23.40
CA GLY A 311 3.97 -7.82 -22.27
C GLY A 311 2.91 -7.52 -21.23
N ILE A 312 1.68 -7.25 -21.69
CA ILE A 312 0.53 -7.02 -20.82
C ILE A 312 0.21 -8.28 -20.00
N SER A 313 0.35 -9.46 -20.62
CA SER A 313 0.10 -10.75 -19.94
C SER A 313 1.15 -11.07 -18.86
N LEU A 314 2.43 -10.77 -19.11
CA LEU A 314 3.50 -10.97 -18.13
C LEU A 314 3.34 -10.03 -16.93
N GLN A 315 3.03 -8.76 -17.19
CA GLN A 315 2.73 -7.79 -16.13
C GLN A 315 1.55 -8.20 -15.25
N GLY A 316 0.50 -8.77 -15.85
CA GLY A 316 -0.64 -9.33 -15.12
C GLY A 316 -0.23 -10.50 -14.21
N LYS A 317 0.63 -11.40 -14.69
CA LYS A 317 1.14 -12.54 -13.91
C LYS A 317 2.01 -12.09 -12.75
N GLU A 318 2.95 -11.17 -12.96
CA GLU A 318 3.82 -10.65 -11.90
C GLU A 318 3.03 -9.94 -10.80
N THR A 319 2.06 -9.10 -11.18
CA THR A 319 1.14 -8.49 -10.22
C THR A 319 0.41 -9.55 -9.41
N ALA A 320 -0.12 -10.60 -10.05
CA ALA A 320 -0.87 -11.64 -9.36
C ALA A 320 -0.01 -12.45 -8.38
N LEU A 321 1.27 -12.68 -8.72
CA LEU A 321 2.22 -13.34 -7.81
C LEU A 321 2.48 -12.50 -6.55
N ILE A 322 2.69 -11.19 -6.72
CA ILE A 322 2.85 -10.26 -5.60
C ILE A 322 1.58 -10.23 -4.74
N GLU A 323 0.41 -10.09 -5.36
CA GLU A 323 -0.87 -10.03 -4.63
C GLU A 323 -1.17 -11.34 -3.89
N ARG A 324 -0.74 -12.48 -4.41
CA ARG A 324 -0.83 -13.79 -3.76
C ARG A 324 0.10 -13.88 -2.55
N GLU A 325 1.37 -13.50 -2.71
CA GLU A 325 2.35 -13.50 -1.60
C GLU A 325 1.88 -12.57 -0.48
N ASP A 326 1.42 -11.36 -0.83
CA ASP A 326 0.84 -10.42 0.12
C ASP A 326 -0.35 -11.07 0.89
N ALA A 327 -1.24 -11.77 0.19
CA ALA A 327 -2.39 -12.46 0.81
C ALA A 327 -1.96 -13.60 1.76
N GLU A 328 -1.00 -14.42 1.36
CA GLU A 328 -0.42 -15.49 2.17
C GLU A 328 0.27 -14.93 3.42
N HIS A 329 1.03 -13.85 3.28
CA HIS A 329 1.72 -13.18 4.37
C HIS A 329 0.77 -12.58 5.41
N ILE A 330 -0.28 -11.90 4.96
CA ILE A 330 -1.32 -11.37 5.86
C ILE A 330 -2.06 -12.52 6.57
N ALA A 331 -2.44 -13.58 5.85
CA ALA A 331 -3.10 -14.74 6.44
C ALA A 331 -2.20 -15.43 7.48
N GLY A 332 -0.90 -15.59 7.19
CA GLY A 332 0.09 -16.15 8.13
C GLY A 332 0.29 -15.30 9.39
N THR A 333 0.29 -13.97 9.23
CA THR A 333 0.36 -13.02 10.34
C THR A 333 -0.88 -13.14 11.24
N LEU A 334 -2.08 -13.14 10.64
CA LEU A 334 -3.34 -13.33 11.35
C LEU A 334 -3.39 -14.70 12.04
N HIS A 335 -2.94 -15.76 11.39
CA HIS A 335 -2.90 -17.08 12.00
C HIS A 335 -2.02 -17.12 13.26
N THR A 336 -0.83 -16.54 13.15
CA THR A 336 0.17 -16.59 14.23
C THR A 336 -0.25 -15.77 15.44
N GLN A 337 -0.83 -14.59 15.22
CA GLN A 337 -1.13 -13.63 16.30
C GLN A 337 -2.59 -13.63 16.75
N ILE A 338 -3.53 -13.94 15.85
CA ILE A 338 -4.97 -13.82 16.09
C ILE A 338 -5.63 -15.18 16.22
N ASP A 339 -5.56 -16.07 15.21
CA ASP A 339 -6.25 -17.37 15.25
C ASP A 339 -5.87 -18.15 16.51
N ARG A 340 -4.57 -18.30 16.76
CA ARG A 340 -4.04 -18.98 17.94
C ARG A 340 -4.52 -18.36 19.25
N THR A 341 -4.62 -17.04 19.29
CA THR A 341 -5.05 -16.31 20.48
C THR A 341 -6.54 -16.51 20.75
N VAL A 342 -7.37 -16.43 19.71
CA VAL A 342 -8.82 -16.68 19.76
C VAL A 342 -9.09 -18.12 20.20
N LEU A 343 -8.45 -19.09 19.54
CA LEU A 343 -8.66 -20.50 19.83
C LEU A 343 -8.14 -20.90 21.23
N ARG A 344 -7.01 -20.35 21.66
CA ARG A 344 -6.53 -20.56 23.03
C ARG A 344 -7.50 -20.00 24.06
N TYR A 345 -8.07 -18.82 23.82
CA TYR A 345 -9.03 -18.23 24.74
C TYR A 345 -10.33 -19.04 24.84
N LEU A 346 -10.86 -19.51 23.70
CA LEU A 346 -12.16 -20.18 23.65
C LEU A 346 -12.12 -21.67 24.00
N PHE A 347 -11.02 -22.36 23.66
CA PHE A 347 -10.91 -23.82 23.77
C PHE A 347 -9.73 -24.29 24.62
N ASN A 348 -8.94 -23.37 25.19
CA ASN A 348 -7.76 -23.68 26.00
C ASN A 348 -6.74 -24.58 25.25
N THR A 349 -6.64 -24.42 23.93
CA THR A 349 -5.72 -25.19 23.08
C THR A 349 -4.55 -24.35 22.58
N ASN A 350 -3.38 -24.97 22.47
CA ASN A 350 -2.21 -24.40 21.79
C ASN A 350 -1.98 -25.00 20.40
N GLN A 351 -2.82 -25.96 19.99
CA GLN A 351 -2.75 -26.63 18.69
C GLN A 351 -3.96 -26.21 17.86
N PRO A 352 -3.89 -25.10 17.10
CA PRO A 352 -4.99 -24.70 16.25
C PRO A 352 -5.23 -25.78 15.19
N ARG A 353 -6.50 -26.11 14.94
CA ARG A 353 -6.92 -27.05 13.88
C ARG A 353 -7.63 -26.39 12.70
N ALA A 354 -7.72 -25.07 12.75
CA ALA A 354 -8.27 -24.25 11.69
C ALA A 354 -7.47 -22.94 11.60
N ARG A 355 -7.47 -22.33 10.41
CA ARG A 355 -6.82 -21.04 10.16
C ARG A 355 -7.59 -20.20 9.16
N ILE A 356 -7.39 -18.89 9.23
CA ILE A 356 -7.82 -17.99 8.16
C ILE A 356 -6.96 -18.17 6.91
N VAL A 357 -7.62 -18.13 5.76
CA VAL A 357 -6.97 -18.04 4.45
C VAL A 357 -7.61 -16.88 3.69
N ILE A 358 -6.78 -15.97 3.20
CA ILE A 358 -7.23 -14.92 2.27
C ILE A 358 -7.23 -15.55 0.89
N ARG A 359 -8.37 -15.49 0.21
CA ARG A 359 -8.47 -16.00 -1.15
C ARG A 359 -7.54 -15.18 -2.04
N HIS A 360 -7.14 -15.73 -3.16
CA HIS A 360 -6.53 -14.95 -4.21
C HIS A 360 -7.08 -15.47 -5.52
N LYS A 361 -7.07 -14.62 -6.54
CA LYS A 361 -7.44 -15.07 -7.87
C LYS A 361 -6.31 -15.99 -8.34
N GLU A 362 -6.54 -17.29 -8.37
CA GLU A 362 -5.71 -18.15 -9.20
C GLU A 362 -5.77 -17.56 -10.60
N SER A 363 -4.60 -17.33 -11.21
CA SER A 363 -4.50 -17.03 -12.63
C SER A 363 -5.42 -18.02 -13.33
N GLY A 364 -6.50 -17.54 -13.95
CA GLY A 364 -7.37 -18.44 -14.71
C GLY A 364 -6.48 -19.24 -15.66
N LEU A 365 -6.74 -20.55 -15.75
CA LEU A 365 -6.06 -21.42 -16.71
C LEU A 365 -5.97 -20.67 -18.04
N SER A 366 -4.77 -20.61 -18.62
CA SER A 366 -4.57 -20.01 -19.93
C SER A 366 -5.53 -20.65 -20.94
N ALA A 367 -5.80 -20.00 -22.07
CA ALA A 367 -6.64 -20.61 -23.12
C ALA A 367 -6.11 -22.00 -23.51
N GLU A 368 -4.79 -22.19 -23.54
CA GLU A 368 -4.14 -23.48 -23.78
C GLU A 368 -4.37 -24.48 -22.64
N GLU A 369 -4.31 -24.06 -21.39
CA GLU A 369 -4.58 -24.94 -20.24
C GLU A 369 -6.08 -25.31 -20.16
N LEU A 370 -6.98 -24.40 -20.53
CA LEU A 370 -8.42 -24.68 -20.64
C LEU A 370 -8.71 -25.63 -21.80
N ASP A 371 -8.06 -25.47 -22.94
CA ASP A 371 -8.21 -26.36 -24.09
C ASP A 371 -7.61 -27.75 -23.79
N THR A 372 -6.47 -27.80 -23.10
CA THR A 372 -5.88 -29.06 -22.60
C THR A 372 -6.81 -29.73 -21.58
N ALA A 373 -7.37 -28.97 -20.64
CA ALA A 373 -8.33 -29.49 -19.67
C ALA A 373 -9.60 -30.00 -20.36
N ARG A 374 -10.11 -29.28 -21.38
CA ARG A 374 -11.25 -29.72 -22.20
C ARG A 374 -10.94 -30.99 -22.99
N GLU A 375 -9.74 -31.12 -23.54
CA GLU A 375 -9.30 -32.31 -24.27
C GLU A 375 -9.16 -33.52 -23.33
N ILE A 376 -8.59 -33.33 -22.14
CA ILE A 376 -8.50 -34.37 -21.10
C ILE A 376 -9.90 -34.78 -20.65
N ILE A 377 -10.80 -33.84 -20.37
CA ILE A 377 -12.19 -34.13 -19.99
C ILE A 377 -12.90 -34.87 -21.13
N GLY A 378 -12.72 -34.42 -22.38
CA GLY A 378 -13.32 -35.00 -23.57
C GLY A 378 -12.79 -36.39 -23.94
N THR A 379 -11.59 -36.76 -23.51
CA THR A 379 -10.99 -38.08 -23.80
C THR A 379 -11.05 -39.04 -22.61
N ALA A 380 -10.88 -38.56 -21.38
CA ALA A 380 -10.83 -39.39 -20.19
C ALA A 380 -12.23 -39.82 -19.73
N ILE A 381 -13.22 -38.92 -19.73
CA ILE A 381 -14.58 -39.25 -19.28
C ILE A 381 -15.23 -40.32 -20.17
N PRO A 382 -15.16 -40.23 -21.52
CA PRO A 382 -15.73 -41.28 -22.37
C PRO A 382 -15.00 -42.62 -22.26
N LYS A 383 -13.68 -42.62 -21.98
CA LYS A 383 -12.91 -43.85 -21.75
C LYS A 383 -13.33 -44.54 -20.45
N VAL A 384 -13.48 -43.79 -19.35
CA VAL A 384 -13.93 -44.33 -18.06
C VAL A 384 -15.36 -44.85 -18.15
N ILE A 385 -16.27 -44.12 -18.81
CA ILE A 385 -17.64 -44.57 -19.06
C ILE A 385 -17.65 -45.83 -19.92
N ASN A 386 -16.88 -45.87 -21.03
CA ASN A 386 -16.80 -47.09 -21.85
C ASN A 386 -16.22 -48.29 -21.10
N GLN A 387 -15.21 -48.09 -20.25
CA GLN A 387 -14.62 -49.16 -19.45
C GLN A 387 -15.59 -49.67 -18.39
N PHE A 388 -16.36 -48.77 -17.77
CA PHE A 388 -17.42 -49.11 -16.82
C PHE A 388 -18.59 -49.84 -17.50
N VAL A 389 -19.02 -49.38 -18.68
CA VAL A 389 -20.04 -50.03 -19.52
C VAL A 389 -19.57 -51.40 -20.03
N ARG A 390 -18.30 -51.57 -20.43
CA ARG A 390 -17.74 -52.87 -20.81
C ARG A 390 -17.71 -53.87 -19.65
N ARG A 391 -17.40 -53.41 -18.44
CA ARG A 391 -17.50 -54.21 -17.21
C ARG A 391 -18.95 -54.58 -16.86
N LEU A 392 -19.89 -53.65 -16.96
CA LEU A 392 -21.33 -53.89 -16.72
C LEU A 392 -21.95 -54.84 -17.74
N LEU A 393 -21.52 -54.77 -19.01
CA LEU A 393 -21.97 -55.66 -20.09
C LEU A 393 -21.21 -57.00 -20.12
N GLY A 394 -20.34 -57.29 -19.14
CA GLY A 394 -19.65 -58.57 -19.00
C GLY A 394 -18.70 -58.93 -20.15
N LYS A 395 -18.17 -57.94 -20.89
CA LYS A 395 -17.32 -58.19 -22.08
C LYS A 395 -15.83 -58.34 -21.77
N ASP A 396 -15.41 -58.13 -20.53
CA ASP A 396 -14.04 -58.41 -20.10
C ASP A 396 -13.94 -59.87 -19.62
N LYS A 397 -13.81 -60.82 -20.56
CA LYS A 397 -13.27 -62.15 -20.21
C LYS A 397 -11.75 -62.04 -20.11
N PRO A 398 -11.11 -62.52 -19.03
CA PRO A 398 -9.66 -62.64 -19.01
C PRO A 398 -9.26 -63.68 -20.07
N SER A 399 -8.41 -63.29 -21.02
CA SER A 399 -7.67 -64.26 -21.83
C SER A 399 -6.69 -64.98 -20.91
N SER A 400 -7.02 -66.23 -20.58
CA SER A 400 -6.11 -67.16 -19.91
C SER A 400 -4.82 -67.31 -20.73
N PRO A 401 -3.65 -67.39 -20.09
CA PRO A 401 -2.40 -67.66 -20.79
C PRO A 401 -2.37 -69.14 -21.22
N ASN A 402 -2.13 -69.38 -22.50
CA ASN A 402 -1.47 -70.58 -23.02
C ASN A 402 -0.42 -70.11 -24.02
#